data_AF-A0A2V8T5T1-F1
#
_entry.id   AF-A0A2V8T5T1-F1
#
_cell.length_a   1.000
_cell.length_b   1.000
_cell.length_c   1.000
_cell.angle_alpha   90.00
_cell.angle_beta   90.00
_cell.angle_gamma   90.00
#
_symmetry.space_group_name_H-M   'P 1'
#
loop_
_entity.id
_entity.type
_entity.pdbx_description
1 polymer ?
#
loop_
_entity_poly.entity_id
_entity_poly.type
_entity_poly.pdbx_seq_one_letter_code
_entity_poly.pdbx_strand_id
1 'polypeptide(L)'
;MTGPVVLVAAIVFAGVGGSGKNSLAKSGAPFVSFDICLQDESNGNILSFNSVTGAYSFTACQQALTVSGVGTVRTRGCVVTLEANAADRRLVASTETCLKLGSADLRLTTFPNQVFSVFDKNTANSVCTCGTPPPAT
;
A
#
# COMPACT_ATOMS: atom_id res chain seq x y z
N MET A 1 -30.36 3.74 5.95
CA MET A 1 -29.02 4.34 5.81
C MET A 1 -28.26 3.52 4.78
N THR A 2 -28.45 3.84 3.52
CA THR A 2 -27.89 3.13 2.36
C THR A 2 -26.60 3.82 1.95
N GLY A 3 -25.45 3.27 2.37
CA GLY A 3 -24.15 3.69 1.85
C GLY A 3 -23.94 3.13 0.44
N PRO A 4 -23.11 3.77 -0.41
CA PRO A 4 -22.89 3.28 -1.76
C PRO A 4 -22.12 1.95 -1.73
N VAL A 5 -22.66 0.94 -2.41
CA VAL A 5 -21.98 -0.31 -2.70
C VAL A 5 -20.91 -0.02 -3.74
N VAL A 6 -19.64 -0.01 -3.34
CA VAL A 6 -18.51 0.09 -4.28
C VAL A 6 -18.27 -1.31 -4.86
N LEU A 7 -18.74 -1.51 -6.10
CA LEU A 7 -18.45 -2.72 -6.88
C LEU A 7 -16.96 -2.68 -7.27
N VAL A 8 -16.13 -3.55 -6.68
CA VAL A 8 -14.74 -3.74 -7.13
C VAL A 8 -14.71 -4.92 -8.09
N ALA A 9 -14.59 -4.64 -9.39
CA ALA A 9 -14.43 -5.66 -10.42
C ALA A 9 -13.00 -6.23 -10.38
N ALA A 10 -12.85 -7.49 -10.00
CA ALA A 10 -11.59 -8.23 -10.16
C ALA A 10 -11.49 -8.70 -11.62
N ILE A 11 -10.63 -8.06 -12.42
CA ILE A 11 -10.37 -8.48 -13.79
C ILE A 11 -9.14 -9.40 -13.79
N VAL A 12 -9.37 -10.71 -13.95
CA VAL A 12 -8.32 -11.70 -14.20
C VAL A 12 -7.93 -11.60 -15.66
N PHE A 13 -6.67 -11.28 -15.95
CA PHE A 13 -6.15 -11.29 -17.33
C PHE A 13 -5.47 -12.62 -17.62
N ALA A 14 -6.06 -13.41 -18.52
CA ALA A 14 -5.33 -14.43 -19.27
C ALA A 14 -4.53 -13.70 -20.37
N GLY A 15 -3.21 -13.68 -20.25
CA GLY A 15 -2.34 -13.04 -21.23
C GLY A 15 -2.36 -13.79 -22.57
N VAL A 16 -2.65 -13.07 -23.65
CA VAL A 16 -2.37 -13.54 -25.02
C VAL A 16 -1.42 -12.54 -25.66
N GLY A 17 -0.26 -13.04 -26.08
CA GLY A 17 0.76 -12.27 -26.79
C GLY A 17 0.34 -11.98 -28.23
N GLY A 18 0.68 -10.78 -28.70
CA GLY A 18 0.49 -10.38 -30.09
C GLY A 18 1.12 -9.01 -30.37
N SER A 19 2.26 -9.01 -31.04
CA SER A 19 2.93 -7.81 -31.55
C SER A 19 2.17 -7.27 -32.77
N GLY A 20 1.58 -6.08 -32.65
CA GLY A 20 0.96 -5.38 -33.77
C GLY A 20 0.65 -3.93 -33.41
N LYS A 21 1.30 -2.99 -34.10
CA LYS A 21 1.18 -1.54 -33.88
C LYS A 21 -0.23 -1.07 -34.27
N ASN A 22 -0.98 -0.49 -33.31
CA ASN A 22 -1.92 0.64 -33.41
C ASN A 22 -3.11 0.50 -32.42
N SER A 23 -3.21 1.50 -31.53
CA SER A 23 -4.34 1.89 -30.67
C SER A 23 -5.18 0.78 -30.02
N LEU A 24 -4.80 0.41 -28.79
CA LEU A 24 -5.77 -0.03 -27.79
C LEU A 24 -5.59 0.91 -26.61
N ALA A 25 -6.48 1.91 -26.49
CA ALA A 25 -6.65 2.64 -25.25
C ALA A 25 -6.86 1.58 -24.17
N LYS A 26 -5.79 1.31 -23.42
CA LYS A 26 -5.75 0.36 -22.33
C LYS A 26 -6.82 0.82 -21.36
N SER A 27 -7.94 0.09 -21.37
CA SER A 27 -9.14 0.33 -20.56
C SER A 27 -8.73 0.97 -19.25
N GLY A 28 -9.28 2.18 -19.01
CA GLY A 28 -8.93 3.02 -17.87
C GLY A 28 -9.07 2.26 -16.58
N ALA A 29 -8.00 1.59 -16.17
CA ALA A 29 -7.84 1.18 -14.80
C ALA A 29 -7.97 2.47 -13.99
N PRO A 30 -8.82 2.51 -12.96
CA PRO A 30 -8.83 3.66 -12.07
C PRO A 30 -7.39 3.85 -11.60
N PHE A 31 -6.81 4.99 -11.96
CA PHE A 31 -5.46 5.33 -11.57
C PHE A 31 -5.51 5.48 -10.06
N VAL A 32 -5.00 4.48 -9.34
CA VAL A 32 -4.90 4.56 -7.88
C VAL A 32 -3.70 5.45 -7.60
N SER A 33 -3.95 6.74 -7.39
CA SER A 33 -2.95 7.66 -6.90
C SER A 33 -2.78 7.45 -5.40
N PHE A 34 -1.54 7.35 -4.94
CA PHE A 34 -1.20 7.37 -3.53
C PHE A 34 -0.69 8.78 -3.18
N ASP A 35 -1.23 9.40 -2.14
CA ASP A 35 -0.78 10.70 -1.64
C ASP A 35 0.07 10.59 -0.38
N ILE A 36 0.01 9.45 0.32
CA ILE A 36 0.82 9.17 1.49
C ILE A 36 1.74 7.99 1.21
N CYS A 37 2.98 8.14 1.62
CA CYS A 37 3.99 7.12 1.56
C CYS A 37 4.80 7.10 2.84
N LEU A 38 4.96 5.91 3.40
CA LEU A 38 5.80 5.60 4.54
C LEU A 38 6.90 4.65 4.08
N GLN A 39 8.13 4.96 4.46
CA GLN A 39 9.30 4.14 4.17
C GLN A 39 10.10 3.91 5.45
N ASP A 40 10.32 2.65 5.79
CA ASP A 40 11.09 2.27 6.97
C ASP A 40 12.59 2.45 6.69
N GLU A 41 13.29 3.25 7.50
CA GLU A 41 14.71 3.48 7.26
C GLU A 41 15.62 2.33 7.76
N SER A 42 15.08 1.37 8.51
CA SER A 42 15.83 0.24 9.07
C SER A 42 15.77 -1.00 8.18
N ASN A 43 14.57 -1.36 7.71
CA ASN A 43 14.34 -2.58 6.92
C ASN A 43 13.97 -2.30 5.45
N GLY A 44 13.69 -1.04 5.10
CA GLY A 44 13.36 -0.62 3.74
C GLY A 44 11.93 -0.97 3.30
N ASN A 45 11.07 -1.47 4.19
CA ASN A 45 9.66 -1.74 3.89
C ASN A 45 8.91 -0.45 3.56
N ILE A 46 7.92 -0.55 2.68
CA ILE A 46 7.20 0.60 2.15
C ILE A 46 5.70 0.37 2.28
N LEU A 47 4.98 1.42 2.69
CA LEU A 47 3.52 1.50 2.59
C LEU A 47 3.14 2.77 1.84
N SER A 48 2.45 2.61 0.72
CA SER A 48 1.81 3.73 0.01
C SER A 48 0.29 3.60 0.14
N PHE A 49 -0.40 4.68 0.46
CA PHE A 49 -1.86 4.66 0.52
C PHE A 49 -2.50 6.00 0.16
N ASN A 50 -3.78 5.92 -0.18
CA ASN A 50 -4.60 7.08 -0.49
C ASN A 50 -5.41 7.51 0.75
N SER A 51 -5.24 8.76 1.22
CA SER A 51 -5.90 9.29 2.41
C SER A 51 -7.40 9.56 2.23
N VAL A 52 -7.91 9.51 1.01
CA VAL A 52 -9.32 9.74 0.68
C VAL A 52 -10.05 8.43 0.39
N THR A 53 -9.45 7.55 -0.42
CA THR A 53 -10.07 6.30 -0.87
C THR A 53 -9.72 5.09 0.02
N GLY A 54 -8.61 5.17 0.76
CA GLY A 54 -8.09 4.06 1.55
C GLY A 54 -7.43 2.95 0.74
N ALA A 55 -7.27 3.11 -0.57
CA ALA A 55 -6.48 2.18 -1.37
C ALA A 55 -5.02 2.19 -0.91
N TYR A 56 -4.42 1.01 -0.72
CA TYR A 56 -3.06 0.88 -0.21
C TYR A 56 -2.25 -0.20 -0.94
N SER A 57 -0.93 -0.06 -0.87
CA SER A 57 0.07 -1.03 -1.30
C SER A 57 1.21 -1.07 -0.28
N PHE A 58 1.41 -2.23 0.34
CA PHE A 58 2.51 -2.54 1.25
C PHE A 58 3.50 -3.43 0.53
N THR A 59 4.78 -3.11 0.59
CA THR A 59 5.87 -3.91 0.03
C THR A 59 6.93 -4.18 1.09
N ALA A 60 7.11 -5.46 1.43
CA ALA A 60 8.23 -5.92 2.24
C ALA A 60 9.42 -6.16 1.32
N CYS A 61 10.30 -5.16 1.20
CA CYS A 61 11.30 -5.12 0.13
C CYS A 61 12.33 -6.26 0.22
N GLN A 62 12.66 -6.72 1.44
CA GLN A 62 13.60 -7.83 1.63
C GLN A 62 13.00 -9.20 1.30
N GLN A 63 11.68 -9.36 1.44
CA GLN A 63 10.98 -10.63 1.20
C GLN A 63 10.28 -10.68 -0.17
N ALA A 64 10.39 -9.61 -0.98
CA ALA A 64 9.67 -9.44 -2.24
C ALA A 64 8.15 -9.66 -2.13
N LEU A 65 7.59 -9.44 -0.94
CA LEU A 65 6.16 -9.58 -0.67
C LEU A 65 5.48 -8.24 -0.94
N THR A 66 4.45 -8.24 -1.78
CA THR A 66 3.60 -7.07 -1.99
C THR A 66 2.15 -7.42 -1.71
N VAL A 67 1.49 -6.58 -0.93
CA VAL A 67 0.10 -6.74 -0.52
C VAL A 67 -0.63 -5.44 -0.78
N SER A 68 -1.78 -5.51 -1.45
CA SER A 68 -2.60 -4.34 -1.73
C SER A 68 -4.04 -4.57 -1.33
N GLY A 69 -4.81 -3.48 -1.21
CA GLY A 69 -6.22 -3.56 -0.88
C GLY A 69 -6.82 -2.19 -0.64
N VAL A 70 -7.96 -2.18 0.01
CA VAL A 70 -8.64 -0.96 0.44
C VAL A 70 -8.92 -1.09 1.93
N GLY A 71 -8.52 -0.09 2.70
CA GLY A 71 -8.81 0.04 4.13
C GLY A 71 -9.78 1.18 4.40
N THR A 72 -10.16 1.32 5.66
CA THR A 72 -10.90 2.47 6.18
C THR A 72 -9.90 3.55 6.58
N VAL A 73 -10.07 4.76 6.04
CA VAL A 73 -9.27 5.92 6.47
C VAL A 73 -10.05 6.76 7.46
N ARG A 74 -9.35 7.28 8.48
CA ARG A 74 -9.88 8.28 9.41
C ARG A 74 -8.88 9.41 9.56
N THR A 75 -9.35 10.62 9.33
CA THR A 75 -8.54 11.83 9.49
C THR A 75 -9.03 12.63 10.68
N ARG A 76 -8.13 12.99 11.59
CA ARG A 76 -8.40 13.82 12.77
C ARG A 76 -7.29 14.85 12.91
N GLY A 77 -7.55 16.08 12.46
CA GLY A 77 -6.53 17.11 12.39
C GLY A 77 -5.39 16.69 11.46
N CYS A 78 -4.17 16.65 11.99
CA CYS A 78 -2.97 16.22 11.27
C CYS A 78 -2.78 14.70 11.23
N VAL A 79 -3.57 13.93 11.98
CA VAL A 79 -3.42 12.47 12.09
C VAL A 79 -4.31 11.81 11.05
N VAL A 80 -3.72 11.02 10.16
CA VAL A 80 -4.42 10.15 9.22
C VAL A 80 -4.15 8.70 9.60
N THR A 81 -5.19 7.93 9.88
CA THR A 81 -5.07 6.50 10.15
C THR A 81 -5.72 5.68 9.05
N LEU A 82 -5.08 4.57 8.69
CA LEU A 82 -5.59 3.57 7.76
C LEU A 82 -5.72 2.25 8.51
N GLU A 83 -6.89 1.63 8.45
CA GLU A 83 -7.11 0.28 8.99
C GLU A 83 -7.72 -0.62 7.93
N ALA A 84 -7.06 -1.73 7.60
CA ALA A 84 -7.58 -2.76 6.74
C ALA A 84 -7.60 -4.10 7.48
N ASN A 85 -8.78 -4.70 7.60
CA ASN A 85 -8.95 -6.02 8.17
C ASN A 85 -9.52 -6.94 7.07
N ALA A 86 -8.72 -7.89 6.60
CA ALA A 86 -9.12 -8.93 5.66
C ALA A 86 -8.87 -10.31 6.29
N ALA A 87 -9.36 -11.38 5.65
CA ALA A 87 -9.28 -12.73 6.21
C ALA A 87 -7.82 -13.22 6.41
N ASP A 88 -6.93 -12.79 5.54
CA ASP A 88 -5.52 -13.18 5.44
C ASP A 88 -4.56 -12.16 6.06
N ARG A 89 -5.04 -10.97 6.44
CA ARG A 89 -4.19 -9.88 6.92
C ARG A 89 -4.91 -8.81 7.73
N ARG A 90 -4.14 -8.14 8.58
CA ARG A 90 -4.51 -6.91 9.27
C ARG A 90 -3.42 -5.86 9.06
N LEU A 91 -3.79 -4.72 8.48
CA LEU A 91 -2.93 -3.55 8.33
C LEU A 91 -3.47 -2.42 9.20
N VAL A 92 -2.60 -1.83 10.02
CA VAL A 92 -2.89 -0.59 10.75
C VAL A 92 -1.76 0.37 10.44
N ALA A 93 -2.08 1.57 9.95
CA ALA A 93 -1.13 2.63 9.74
C ALA A 93 -1.62 3.94 10.35
N SER A 94 -0.68 4.75 10.80
CA SER A 94 -0.93 6.08 11.34
C SER A 94 0.16 7.02 10.82
N THR A 95 -0.23 8.17 10.31
CA THR A 95 0.70 9.23 9.92
C THR A 95 0.28 10.57 10.49
N GLU A 96 1.27 11.31 10.94
CA GLU A 96 1.14 12.67 11.46
C GLU A 96 1.68 13.62 10.39
N THR A 97 0.79 14.17 9.56
CA THR A 97 1.17 14.97 8.39
C THR A 97 1.84 16.29 8.76
N CYS A 98 1.56 16.82 9.95
CA CYS A 98 2.16 18.06 10.46
C CYS A 98 3.60 17.85 10.97
N LEU A 99 3.85 16.73 11.66
CA LEU A 99 5.19 16.37 12.12
C LEU A 99 5.99 15.59 11.07
N LYS A 100 5.33 15.16 9.98
CA LYS A 100 5.90 14.33 8.92
C LYS A 100 6.42 13.00 9.45
N LEU A 101 5.64 12.37 10.32
CA LEU A 101 5.97 11.07 10.92
C LEU A 101 4.95 10.03 10.48
N GLY A 102 5.33 8.76 10.48
CA GLY A 102 4.36 7.69 10.30
C GLY A 102 4.84 6.33 10.78
N SER A 103 3.88 5.47 11.04
CA SER A 103 4.12 4.08 11.36
C SER A 103 3.04 3.19 10.74
N ALA A 104 3.41 1.97 10.43
CA ALA A 104 2.47 0.95 10.00
C ALA A 104 2.88 -0.44 10.46
N ASP A 105 1.88 -1.28 10.71
CA ASP A 105 2.02 -2.68 11.06
C ASP A 105 1.13 -3.53 10.16
N LEU A 106 1.75 -4.41 9.37
CA LEU A 106 1.08 -5.44 8.59
C LEU A 106 1.26 -6.79 9.30
N ARG A 107 0.16 -7.43 9.65
CA ARG A 107 0.13 -8.78 10.22
C ARG A 107 -0.55 -9.72 9.23
N LEU A 108 0.18 -10.71 8.73
CA LEU A 108 -0.39 -11.78 7.93
C LEU A 108 -0.91 -12.88 8.85
N THR A 109 -2.20 -13.17 8.78
CA THR A 109 -2.84 -14.24 9.57
C THR A 109 -2.72 -15.61 8.91
N THR A 110 -2.31 -15.64 7.63
CA THR A 110 -1.97 -16.87 6.89
C THR A 110 -0.73 -17.54 7.48
N PHE A 111 -0.67 -18.87 7.47
CA PHE A 111 0.49 -19.62 7.97
C PHE A 111 1.65 -19.56 6.95
N PRO A 112 2.89 -19.24 7.38
CA PRO A 112 3.29 -18.83 8.73
C PRO A 112 2.87 -17.40 9.07
N ASN A 113 2.42 -17.16 10.30
CA ASN A 113 2.08 -15.81 10.78
C ASN A 113 3.34 -14.92 10.70
N GLN A 114 3.23 -13.80 10.01
CA GLN A 114 4.32 -12.84 9.80
C GLN A 114 3.87 -11.44 10.16
N VAL A 115 4.77 -10.68 10.77
CA VAL A 115 4.54 -9.28 11.13
C VAL A 115 5.62 -8.43 10.48
N PHE A 116 5.19 -7.41 9.75
CA PHE A 116 6.05 -6.41 9.13
C PHE A 116 5.70 -5.05 9.70
N SER A 117 6.72 -4.33 10.14
CA SER A 117 6.59 -2.95 10.61
C SER A 117 7.24 -1.99 9.63
N VAL A 118 6.68 -0.79 9.60
CA VAL A 118 7.25 0.40 8.96
C VAL A 118 7.29 1.49 10.01
N PHE A 119 8.45 2.09 10.21
CA PHE A 119 8.60 3.31 10.98
C PHE A 119 9.31 4.36 10.13
N ASP A 120 8.62 5.46 9.84
CA ASP A 120 9.11 6.55 9.01
C ASP A 120 9.23 7.81 9.88
N LYS A 121 10.48 8.24 10.10
CA LYS A 121 10.82 9.40 10.93
C LYS A 121 10.72 10.72 10.17
N ASN A 122 10.56 10.68 8.85
CA ASN A 122 10.41 11.88 8.03
C ASN A 122 9.78 11.56 6.68
N THR A 123 8.45 11.58 6.61
CA THR A 123 7.70 11.23 5.39
C THR A 123 7.97 12.16 4.21
N ALA A 124 8.67 13.28 4.40
CA ALA A 124 9.06 14.19 3.32
C ALA A 124 10.34 13.78 2.58
N ASN A 125 11.10 12.78 3.05
CA ASN A 125 12.28 12.25 2.36
C ASN A 125 12.06 10.88 1.71
N SER A 126 10.84 10.33 1.83
CA SER A 126 10.48 9.00 1.36
C SER A 126 10.34 8.95 -0.16
N VAL A 127 11.01 7.99 -0.80
CA VAL A 127 11.03 7.83 -2.27
C VAL A 127 10.01 6.80 -2.74
N CYS A 128 9.51 5.96 -1.81
CA CYS A 128 8.44 4.98 -2.08
C CYS A 128 8.82 3.92 -3.11
N THR A 129 10.12 3.66 -3.22
CA THR A 129 10.69 2.62 -4.07
C THR A 129 11.59 1.74 -3.24
N CYS A 130 11.48 0.42 -3.38
CA CYS A 130 12.43 -0.49 -2.73
C CYS A 130 13.84 -0.15 -3.22
N GLY A 131 14.72 0.19 -2.27
CA GLY A 131 16.15 0.17 -2.55
C GLY A 131 16.58 -1.25 -2.91
N THR A 132 17.63 -1.40 -3.72
CA THR A 132 18.25 -2.72 -3.93
C THR A 132 18.60 -3.30 -2.56
N PRO A 133 18.22 -4.56 -2.26
CA PRO A 133 18.60 -5.20 -1.00
C PRO A 133 20.12 -5.09 -0.82
N PRO A 134 20.63 -4.76 0.38
CA PRO A 134 22.06 -4.88 0.64
C PRO A 134 22.52 -6.30 0.28
N PRO A 135 23.68 -6.49 -0.37
CA PRO A 135 24.22 -7.82 -0.60
C PRO A 135 24.35 -8.53 0.74
N ALA A 136 23.85 -9.77 0.83
CA ALA A 136 24.11 -10.62 1.98
C ALA A 136 25.63 -10.86 2.06
N THR A 137 26.28 -10.27 3.07
CA THR A 137 27.67 -10.57 3.45
C THR A 137 27.77 -11.90 4.17
#